data_AF-A0A7K3J098-F1
#
_entry.id   AF-A0A7K3J098-F1
#
_cell.length_a   1.000
_cell.length_b   1.000
_cell.length_c   1.000
_cell.angle_alpha   90.00
_cell.angle_beta   90.00
_cell.angle_gamma   90.00
#
_symmetry.space_group_name_H-M   'P 1'
#
loop_
_entity.id
_entity.type
_entity.pdbx_description
1 polymer ?
#
loop_
_entity_poly.entity_id
_entity_poly.type
_entity_poly.pdbx_seq_one_letter_code
_entity_poly.pdbx_strand_id
1 'polypeptide(L)'
;MASLKFLLGLIPATAKIEQAEKALVAEFDKLKAFAESDTLKKFNELKDLINSSDFRDKKKEIESLVYKNSEEYMKEKEFLSLQKAKDIVLYFRTIAGSMLKKFKELDGSEKISNFESLQNLVTSLEFREKMKTKEFRNSADEKKLLDYKRLKESSEIKNYYNFRKSKEYSNFLNIDGSSRLARYNELKDYVATAEFREKKNYLLDKKRFEKTEMFRKIQEFDKIKKNEDILWYFKVKDSNKFDILKERELTFSDEFEGDKLDTGKWLTNYFWGDKLLNDRYSVEPDLQAYTEKENFEVRNSLLKIITKPQKIQGKAWTEGGFKVKDFSFTSGILNTGKSFRQKYGIFTAKVKLGNPNAKCAFWMLADKITPHIDICRTTDGKVFFDYFASADKRAKTSLSGKYANDFYIYTLEWTPDKLTWKVNGTEVFSTTSDVPQVPMYIGFSGGLNKPVNSMMTTEIDWVRVYMPKK
;
A
#
# COMPACT_ATOMS: atom_id res chain seq x y z
N MET A 1 39.27 -8.95 -29.35
CA MET A 1 38.29 -8.83 -30.45
C MET A 1 37.04 -8.15 -29.91
N ALA A 2 36.35 -7.34 -30.71
CA ALA A 2 35.07 -6.75 -30.32
C ALA A 2 34.01 -7.85 -30.09
N SER A 3 33.06 -7.64 -29.18
CA SER A 3 32.05 -8.66 -28.86
C SER A 3 31.15 -9.01 -30.05
N LEU A 4 30.61 -10.23 -30.05
CA LEU A 4 29.77 -10.77 -31.14
C LEU A 4 28.56 -9.88 -31.46
N LYS A 5 28.01 -9.17 -30.46
CA LYS A 5 26.89 -8.25 -30.65
C LYS A 5 27.22 -7.08 -31.57
N PHE A 6 28.46 -6.56 -31.53
CA PHE A 6 28.91 -5.50 -32.44
C PHE A 6 29.09 -6.01 -33.86
N LEU A 7 29.59 -7.24 -34.03
CA LEU A 7 29.74 -7.88 -35.34
C LEU A 7 28.37 -8.11 -36.02
N LEU A 8 27.35 -8.45 -35.23
CA LEU A 8 25.97 -8.66 -35.70
C LEU A 8 25.12 -7.38 -35.75
N GLY A 9 25.67 -6.22 -35.37
CA GLY A 9 24.93 -4.94 -35.36
C GLY A 9 23.81 -4.84 -34.32
N LEU A 10 23.78 -5.72 -33.32
CA LEU A 10 22.73 -5.82 -32.29
C LEU A 10 22.98 -4.87 -31.12
N ILE A 11 23.04 -3.57 -31.41
CA ILE A 11 23.32 -2.54 -30.40
C ILE A 11 22.08 -1.68 -30.17
N PRO A 12 21.65 -1.51 -28.91
CA PRO A 12 20.55 -0.63 -28.59
C PRO A 12 20.81 0.81 -29.06
N ALA A 13 19.76 1.48 -29.53
CA ALA A 13 19.80 2.91 -29.81
C ALA A 13 20.03 3.69 -28.51
N THR A 14 20.83 4.77 -28.57
CA THR A 14 21.17 5.62 -27.42
C THR A 14 19.91 6.13 -26.71
N ALA A 15 18.93 6.63 -27.47
CA ALA A 15 17.65 7.09 -26.94
C ALA A 15 16.87 6.01 -26.17
N LYS A 16 16.96 4.72 -26.58
CA LYS A 16 16.31 3.62 -25.86
C LYS A 16 16.95 3.36 -24.51
N ILE A 17 18.28 3.50 -24.39
CA ILE A 17 19.00 3.37 -23.13
C ILE A 17 18.59 4.50 -22.17
N GLU A 18 18.59 5.75 -22.65
CA GLU A 18 18.19 6.90 -21.84
C GLU A 18 16.73 6.81 -21.40
N GLN A 19 15.82 6.40 -22.29
CA GLN A 19 14.41 6.20 -21.94
C GLN A 19 14.24 5.11 -20.88
N ALA A 20 14.99 4.00 -20.97
CA ALA A 20 14.95 2.93 -19.98
C ALA A 20 15.49 3.39 -18.61
N GLU A 21 16.60 4.11 -18.58
CA GLU A 21 17.16 4.66 -17.33
C GLU A 21 16.19 5.68 -16.71
N LYS A 22 15.65 6.61 -17.50
CA LYS A 22 14.66 7.60 -17.03
C LYS A 22 13.40 6.92 -16.49
N ALA A 23 12.89 5.90 -17.17
CA ALA A 23 11.73 5.13 -16.70
C ALA A 23 12.05 4.39 -15.39
N LEU A 24 13.24 3.81 -15.26
CA LEU A 24 13.67 3.12 -14.04
C LEU A 24 13.77 4.08 -12.85
N VAL A 25 14.36 5.26 -13.05
CA VAL A 25 14.45 6.31 -12.02
C VAL A 25 13.05 6.79 -11.62
N ALA A 26 12.20 7.12 -12.59
CA ALA A 26 10.83 7.58 -12.31
C ALA A 26 10.00 6.53 -11.55
N GLU A 27 10.14 5.25 -11.89
CA GLU A 27 9.45 4.18 -11.17
C GLU A 27 10.02 3.96 -9.76
N PHE A 28 11.32 4.14 -9.56
CA PHE A 28 11.94 4.09 -8.24
C PHE A 28 11.50 5.27 -7.35
N ASP A 29 11.37 6.47 -7.93
CA ASP A 29 10.82 7.63 -7.25
C ASP A 29 9.34 7.42 -6.88
N LYS A 30 8.56 6.83 -7.80
CA LYS A 30 7.19 6.38 -7.49
C LYS A 30 7.17 5.39 -6.32
N LEU A 31 8.13 4.44 -6.27
CA LEU A 31 8.19 3.45 -5.19
C LEU A 31 8.44 4.12 -3.83
N LYS A 32 9.41 5.05 -3.78
CA LYS A 32 9.74 5.81 -2.56
C LYS A 32 8.53 6.65 -2.12
N ALA A 33 7.92 7.40 -3.03
CA ALA A 33 6.75 8.22 -2.71
C ALA A 33 5.56 7.37 -2.24
N PHE A 34 5.31 6.21 -2.85
CA PHE A 34 4.22 5.34 -2.45
C PHE A 34 4.46 4.67 -1.09
N ALA A 35 5.73 4.40 -0.73
CA ALA A 35 6.10 3.87 0.58
C ALA A 35 5.68 4.80 1.74
N GLU A 36 5.58 6.10 1.47
CA GLU A 36 5.16 7.14 2.42
C GLU A 36 3.70 7.57 2.25
N SER A 37 2.93 6.90 1.38
CA SER A 37 1.57 7.31 1.03
C SER A 37 0.52 6.97 2.10
N ASP A 38 -0.49 7.84 2.24
CA ASP A 38 -1.67 7.59 3.07
C ASP A 38 -2.41 6.31 2.65
N THR A 39 -2.40 5.98 1.36
CA THR A 39 -2.98 4.74 0.83
C THR A 39 -2.31 3.51 1.44
N LEU A 40 -0.97 3.45 1.44
CA LEU A 40 -0.24 2.33 2.03
C LEU A 40 -0.41 2.29 3.56
N LYS A 41 -0.38 3.47 4.21
CA LYS A 41 -0.63 3.58 5.65
C LYS A 41 -1.99 3.01 6.04
N LYS A 42 -3.04 3.43 5.35
CA LYS A 42 -4.41 2.94 5.54
C LYS A 42 -4.55 1.44 5.27
N PHE A 43 -3.86 0.93 4.23
CA PHE A 43 -3.81 -0.51 3.95
C PHE A 43 -3.24 -1.28 5.15
N ASN A 44 -2.11 -0.82 5.70
CA ASN A 44 -1.47 -1.46 6.85
C ASN A 44 -2.33 -1.36 8.11
N GLU A 45 -2.90 -0.19 8.42
CA GLU A 45 -3.79 0.00 9.57
C GLU A 45 -5.00 -0.95 9.53
N LEU A 46 -5.67 -1.06 8.36
CA LEU A 46 -6.80 -1.97 8.20
C LEU A 46 -6.37 -3.44 8.29
N LYS A 47 -5.21 -3.78 7.69
CA LYS A 47 -4.65 -5.13 7.76
C LYS A 47 -4.37 -5.53 9.20
N ASP A 48 -3.76 -4.64 9.98
CA ASP A 48 -3.37 -4.91 11.37
C ASP A 48 -4.62 -4.99 12.26
N LEU A 49 -5.58 -4.06 12.08
CA LEU A 49 -6.86 -4.09 12.77
C LEU A 49 -7.60 -5.42 12.55
N ILE A 50 -7.80 -5.83 11.30
CA ILE A 50 -8.55 -7.05 10.95
C ILE A 50 -7.82 -8.33 11.41
N ASN A 51 -6.49 -8.28 11.49
CA ASN A 51 -5.69 -9.40 11.97
C ASN A 51 -5.49 -9.44 13.48
N SER A 52 -5.89 -8.40 14.21
CA SER A 52 -5.82 -8.36 15.68
C SER A 52 -6.70 -9.43 16.32
N SER A 53 -6.28 -9.91 17.50
CA SER A 53 -7.06 -10.87 18.29
C SER A 53 -8.41 -10.30 18.68
N ASP A 54 -8.45 -9.06 19.19
CA ASP A 54 -9.68 -8.37 19.60
C ASP A 54 -10.72 -8.31 18.47
N PHE A 55 -10.30 -7.95 17.25
CA PHE A 55 -11.21 -7.92 16.10
C PHE A 55 -11.73 -9.31 15.74
N ARG A 56 -10.86 -10.33 15.76
CA ARG A 56 -11.23 -11.72 15.46
C ARG A 56 -12.16 -12.30 16.53
N ASP A 57 -11.92 -11.99 17.79
CA ASP A 57 -12.68 -12.52 18.91
C ASP A 57 -14.06 -11.84 18.99
N LYS A 58 -14.14 -10.51 18.83
CA LYS A 58 -15.43 -9.80 18.71
C LYS A 58 -16.26 -10.28 17.52
N LYS A 59 -15.62 -10.54 16.37
CA LYS A 59 -16.31 -11.13 15.22
C LYS A 59 -16.92 -12.48 15.57
N LYS A 60 -16.13 -13.38 16.18
CA LYS A 60 -16.61 -14.69 16.61
C LYS A 60 -17.73 -14.59 17.64
N GLU A 61 -17.60 -13.68 18.61
CA GLU A 61 -18.61 -13.42 19.63
C GLU A 61 -19.94 -13.06 18.97
N ILE A 62 -19.95 -12.04 18.09
CA ILE A 62 -21.14 -11.62 17.35
C ILE A 62 -21.70 -12.78 16.52
N GLU A 63 -20.87 -13.50 15.77
CA GLU A 63 -21.31 -14.62 14.93
C GLU A 63 -21.82 -15.83 15.74
N SER A 64 -21.36 -15.99 16.99
CA SER A 64 -21.75 -17.10 17.88
C SER A 64 -23.09 -16.91 18.59
N LEU A 65 -23.65 -15.69 18.59
CA LEU A 65 -24.95 -15.43 19.24
C LEU A 65 -26.06 -16.29 18.62
N VAL A 66 -26.84 -16.96 19.47
CA VAL A 66 -27.94 -17.83 19.06
C VAL A 66 -29.16 -17.49 19.91
N TYR A 67 -30.27 -17.12 19.26
CA TYR A 67 -31.52 -16.81 19.96
C TYR A 67 -31.94 -17.92 20.92
N LYS A 68 -31.85 -19.19 20.53
CA LYS A 68 -32.23 -20.33 21.39
C LYS A 68 -31.44 -20.46 22.69
N ASN A 69 -30.25 -19.87 22.78
CA ASN A 69 -29.40 -19.90 23.97
C ASN A 69 -29.51 -18.60 24.79
N SER A 70 -30.39 -17.67 24.39
CA SER A 70 -30.54 -16.35 25.01
C SER A 70 -31.58 -16.35 26.14
N GLU A 71 -31.45 -15.38 27.03
CA GLU A 71 -32.44 -15.13 28.09
C GLU A 71 -33.80 -14.74 27.50
N GLU A 72 -33.80 -13.99 26.40
CA GLU A 72 -35.00 -13.58 25.66
C GLU A 72 -35.81 -14.80 25.23
N TYR A 73 -35.15 -15.82 24.67
CA TYR A 73 -35.81 -17.07 24.27
C TYR A 73 -36.37 -17.83 25.46
N MET A 74 -35.65 -17.88 26.59
CA MET A 74 -36.13 -18.57 27.79
C MET A 74 -37.39 -17.90 28.35
N LYS A 75 -37.42 -16.57 28.43
CA LYS A 75 -38.59 -15.79 28.85
C LYS A 75 -39.76 -15.93 27.89
N GLU A 76 -39.53 -15.86 26.58
CA GLU A 76 -40.59 -16.08 25.59
C GLU A 76 -41.14 -17.51 25.65
N LYS A 77 -40.27 -18.51 25.81
CA LYS A 77 -40.68 -19.92 25.95
C LYS A 77 -41.52 -20.13 27.21
N GLU A 78 -41.13 -19.52 28.33
CA GLU A 78 -41.89 -19.54 29.58
C GLU A 78 -43.27 -18.88 29.39
N PHE A 79 -43.31 -17.70 28.77
CA PHE A 79 -44.56 -17.00 28.47
C PHE A 79 -45.51 -17.87 27.62
N LEU A 80 -45.01 -18.42 26.52
CA LEU A 80 -45.79 -19.28 25.62
C LEU A 80 -46.27 -20.55 26.32
N SER A 81 -45.52 -21.07 27.30
CA SER A 81 -45.94 -22.18 28.14
C SER A 81 -47.07 -21.78 29.10
N LEU A 82 -46.92 -20.67 29.82
CA LEU A 82 -47.95 -20.14 30.73
C LEU A 82 -49.23 -19.75 29.99
N GLN A 83 -49.11 -19.17 28.79
CA GLN A 83 -50.24 -18.81 27.94
C GLN A 83 -51.10 -20.01 27.55
N LYS A 84 -50.49 -21.20 27.44
CA LYS A 84 -51.16 -22.47 27.13
C LYS A 84 -51.53 -23.28 28.37
N ALA A 85 -51.13 -22.84 29.56
CA ALA A 85 -51.37 -23.56 30.79
C ALA A 85 -52.87 -23.58 31.10
N LYS A 86 -53.42 -24.77 31.36
CA LYS A 86 -54.87 -25.00 31.45
C LYS A 86 -55.53 -24.13 32.52
N ASP A 87 -54.86 -23.95 33.65
CA ASP A 87 -55.26 -23.12 34.80
C ASP A 87 -55.31 -21.63 34.44
N ILE A 88 -54.30 -21.11 33.75
CA ILE A 88 -54.25 -19.72 33.27
C ILE A 88 -55.31 -19.47 32.19
N VAL A 89 -55.45 -20.37 31.22
CA VAL A 89 -56.48 -20.29 30.18
C VAL A 89 -57.88 -20.33 30.81
N LEU A 90 -58.10 -21.23 31.77
CA LEU A 90 -59.37 -21.33 32.48
C LEU A 90 -59.63 -20.06 33.29
N TYR A 91 -58.63 -19.50 33.96
CA TYR A 91 -58.74 -18.24 34.69
C TYR A 91 -59.21 -17.10 33.77
N PHE A 92 -58.52 -16.87 32.66
CA PHE A 92 -58.89 -15.82 31.71
C PHE A 92 -60.28 -16.05 31.09
N ARG A 93 -60.66 -17.31 30.86
CA ARG A 93 -62.02 -17.67 30.43
C ARG A 93 -63.07 -17.36 31.50
N THR A 94 -62.78 -17.68 32.77
CA THR A 94 -63.69 -17.45 33.90
C THR A 94 -63.91 -15.96 34.13
N ILE A 95 -62.87 -15.12 34.07
CA ILE A 95 -63.01 -13.66 34.24
C ILE A 95 -63.71 -12.99 33.05
N ALA A 96 -63.55 -13.53 31.84
CA ALA A 96 -64.24 -13.04 30.64
C ALA A 96 -65.72 -13.48 30.60
N GLY A 97 -66.09 -14.52 31.35
CA GLY A 97 -67.44 -15.07 31.39
C GLY A 97 -68.41 -14.25 32.26
N SER A 98 -69.68 -14.27 31.91
CA SER A 98 -70.74 -13.58 32.69
C SER A 98 -71.07 -14.26 34.01
N MET A 99 -70.69 -15.53 34.20
CA MET A 99 -70.98 -16.32 35.40
C MET A 99 -70.24 -15.80 36.63
N LEU A 100 -68.96 -15.43 36.51
CA LEU A 100 -68.21 -14.86 37.64
C LEU A 100 -68.79 -13.50 38.05
N LYS A 101 -69.17 -12.68 37.08
CA LYS A 101 -69.82 -11.37 37.33
C LYS A 101 -71.13 -11.55 38.10
N LYS A 102 -72.03 -12.39 37.60
CA LYS A 102 -73.31 -12.72 38.27
C LYS A 102 -73.11 -13.32 39.64
N PHE A 103 -72.09 -14.18 39.81
CA PHE A 103 -71.73 -14.73 41.10
C PHE A 103 -71.31 -13.62 42.08
N LYS A 104 -70.39 -12.73 41.69
CA LYS A 104 -69.94 -11.59 42.52
C LYS A 104 -71.07 -10.62 42.87
N GLU A 105 -72.05 -10.43 41.99
CA GLU A 105 -73.24 -9.59 42.24
C GLU A 105 -74.20 -10.23 43.28
N LEU A 106 -74.25 -11.56 43.32
CA LEU A 106 -75.13 -12.32 44.22
C LEU A 106 -74.44 -12.69 45.54
N ASP A 107 -73.13 -12.88 45.55
CA ASP A 107 -72.34 -13.22 46.73
C ASP A 107 -72.46 -12.10 47.78
N GLY A 108 -72.93 -12.45 48.99
CA GLY A 108 -73.23 -11.47 50.04
C GLY A 108 -74.50 -10.62 49.82
N SER A 109 -75.27 -10.86 48.75
CA SER A 109 -76.54 -10.16 48.53
C SER A 109 -77.63 -10.56 49.55
N GLU A 110 -78.59 -9.66 49.78
CA GLU A 110 -79.76 -9.93 50.63
C GLU A 110 -80.51 -11.19 50.16
N LYS A 111 -80.54 -11.43 48.84
CA LYS A 111 -81.19 -12.58 48.24
C LYS A 111 -80.54 -13.91 48.64
N ILE A 112 -79.21 -13.97 48.65
CA ILE A 112 -78.47 -15.16 49.09
C ILE A 112 -78.57 -15.29 50.61
N SER A 113 -78.43 -14.21 51.37
CA SER A 113 -78.58 -14.20 52.83
C SER A 113 -79.97 -14.68 53.28
N ASN A 114 -81.04 -14.20 52.62
CA ASN A 114 -82.41 -14.64 52.87
C ASN A 114 -82.60 -16.13 52.54
N PHE A 115 -82.01 -16.60 51.43
CA PHE A 115 -82.05 -18.02 51.08
C PHE A 115 -81.30 -18.89 52.10
N GLU A 116 -80.09 -18.51 52.51
CA GLU A 116 -79.30 -19.22 53.51
C GLU A 116 -79.99 -19.24 54.88
N SER A 117 -80.60 -18.12 55.27
CA SER A 117 -81.40 -18.01 56.51
C SER A 117 -82.62 -18.92 56.48
N LEU A 118 -83.38 -18.92 55.37
CA LEU A 118 -84.49 -19.84 55.15
C LEU A 118 -84.02 -21.29 55.13
N GLN A 119 -82.89 -21.59 54.49
CA GLN A 119 -82.30 -22.93 54.45
C GLN A 119 -81.93 -23.42 55.85
N ASN A 120 -81.28 -22.58 56.66
CA ASN A 120 -80.91 -22.92 58.04
C ASN A 120 -82.17 -23.12 58.90
N LEU A 121 -83.17 -22.25 58.75
CA LEU A 121 -84.43 -22.36 59.47
C LEU A 121 -85.16 -23.67 59.13
N VAL A 122 -85.40 -23.97 57.85
CA VAL A 122 -86.17 -25.17 57.44
C VAL A 122 -85.40 -26.48 57.67
N THR A 123 -84.08 -26.42 57.84
CA THR A 123 -83.26 -27.57 58.18
C THR A 123 -83.02 -27.75 59.68
N SER A 124 -83.36 -26.75 60.50
CA SER A 124 -83.29 -26.86 61.96
C SER A 124 -84.20 -27.95 62.50
N LEU A 125 -83.79 -28.56 63.63
CA LEU A 125 -84.55 -29.63 64.27
C LEU A 125 -85.93 -29.16 64.70
N GLU A 126 -86.01 -27.98 65.32
CA GLU A 126 -87.26 -27.38 65.79
C GLU A 126 -88.28 -27.18 64.67
N PHE A 127 -87.84 -26.62 63.54
CA PHE A 127 -88.71 -26.38 62.40
C PHE A 127 -89.18 -27.70 61.76
N ARG A 128 -88.32 -28.73 61.68
CA ARG A 128 -88.67 -30.06 61.18
C ARG A 128 -89.68 -30.78 62.07
N GLU A 129 -89.58 -30.65 63.39
CA GLU A 129 -90.60 -31.19 64.30
C GLU A 129 -91.91 -30.41 64.17
N LYS A 130 -91.83 -29.08 64.04
CA LYS A 130 -92.99 -28.23 63.81
C LYS A 130 -93.75 -28.62 62.53
N MET A 131 -93.06 -29.03 61.45
CA MET A 131 -93.70 -29.51 60.22
C MET A 131 -94.64 -30.72 60.42
N LYS A 132 -94.46 -31.51 61.48
CA LYS A 132 -95.28 -32.70 61.77
C LYS A 132 -96.55 -32.38 62.54
N THR A 133 -96.70 -31.15 63.03
CA THR A 133 -97.85 -30.70 63.81
C THR A 133 -99.02 -30.30 62.91
N LYS A 134 -100.25 -30.38 63.43
CA LYS A 134 -101.46 -29.97 62.68
C LYS A 134 -101.52 -28.44 62.46
N GLU A 135 -100.92 -27.65 63.34
CA GLU A 135 -100.85 -26.18 63.27
C GLU A 135 -99.89 -25.65 62.19
N PHE A 136 -99.06 -26.51 61.61
CA PHE A 136 -98.14 -26.10 60.56
C PHE A 136 -98.86 -25.73 59.26
N ARG A 137 -99.95 -26.43 58.93
CA ARG A 137 -100.74 -26.17 57.72
C ARG A 137 -101.39 -24.79 57.82
N ASN A 138 -101.28 -24.00 56.75
CA ASN A 138 -101.67 -22.60 56.62
C ASN A 138 -100.93 -21.63 57.58
N SER A 139 -99.79 -22.02 58.14
CA SER A 139 -99.01 -21.15 59.04
C SER A 139 -98.03 -20.24 58.30
N ALA A 140 -97.55 -19.21 58.99
CA ALA A 140 -96.44 -18.39 58.51
C ALA A 140 -95.16 -19.21 58.25
N ASP A 141 -94.98 -20.33 58.96
CA ASP A 141 -93.84 -21.22 58.78
C ASP A 141 -94.00 -22.14 57.56
N GLU A 142 -95.21 -22.57 57.21
CA GLU A 142 -95.46 -23.25 55.92
C GLU A 142 -95.15 -22.33 54.74
N LYS A 143 -95.52 -21.04 54.83
CA LYS A 143 -95.17 -20.04 53.81
C LYS A 143 -93.65 -19.90 53.65
N LYS A 144 -92.88 -19.85 54.74
CA LYS A 144 -91.40 -19.85 54.70
C LYS A 144 -90.82 -21.11 54.05
N LEU A 145 -91.41 -22.29 54.30
CA LEU A 145 -91.01 -23.53 53.65
C LEU A 145 -91.28 -23.52 52.14
N LEU A 146 -92.43 -22.98 51.71
CA LEU A 146 -92.77 -22.82 50.29
C LEU A 146 -91.85 -21.80 49.60
N ASP A 147 -91.54 -20.68 50.26
CA ASP A 147 -90.59 -19.69 49.76
C ASP A 147 -89.17 -20.26 49.64
N TYR A 148 -88.71 -21.03 50.62
CA TYR A 148 -87.45 -21.76 50.52
C TYR A 148 -87.44 -22.72 49.32
N LYS A 149 -88.48 -23.55 49.15
CA LYS A 149 -88.58 -24.48 48.01
C LYS A 149 -88.57 -23.73 46.67
N ARG A 150 -89.34 -22.63 46.56
CA ARG A 150 -89.37 -21.78 45.36
C ARG A 150 -88.02 -21.17 45.04
N LEU A 151 -87.33 -20.62 46.05
CA LEU A 151 -86.00 -20.04 45.89
C LEU A 151 -84.94 -21.10 45.58
N LYS A 152 -85.02 -22.28 46.21
CA LYS A 152 -84.13 -23.43 45.93
C LYS A 152 -84.27 -23.92 44.49
N GLU A 153 -85.48 -23.86 43.94
CA GLU A 153 -85.74 -24.25 42.55
C GLU A 153 -85.36 -23.16 41.52
N SER A 154 -85.11 -21.92 41.97
CA SER A 154 -84.72 -20.81 41.11
C SER A 154 -83.41 -21.09 40.36
N SER A 155 -83.41 -20.85 39.06
CA SER A 155 -82.24 -20.99 38.19
C SER A 155 -81.07 -20.14 38.68
N GLU A 156 -81.35 -18.96 39.24
CA GLU A 156 -80.33 -18.03 39.74
C GLU A 156 -79.61 -18.56 40.97
N ILE A 157 -80.34 -19.07 41.97
CA ILE A 157 -79.76 -19.67 43.18
C ILE A 157 -79.03 -20.98 42.85
N LYS A 158 -79.60 -21.82 41.99
CA LYS A 158 -78.93 -23.04 41.50
C LYS A 158 -77.61 -22.70 40.79
N ASN A 159 -77.62 -21.73 39.88
CA ASN A 159 -76.43 -21.31 39.15
C ASN A 159 -75.36 -20.73 40.08
N TYR A 160 -75.75 -19.96 41.09
CA TYR A 160 -74.84 -19.44 42.12
C TYR A 160 -74.10 -20.56 42.86
N TYR A 161 -74.82 -21.52 43.44
CA TYR A 161 -74.19 -22.63 44.18
C TYR A 161 -73.45 -23.62 43.30
N ASN A 162 -73.95 -23.87 42.07
CA ASN A 162 -73.24 -24.70 41.08
C ASN A 162 -71.92 -24.05 40.68
N PHE A 163 -71.90 -22.73 40.46
CA PHE A 163 -70.68 -21.99 40.17
C PHE A 163 -69.74 -21.95 41.39
N ARG A 164 -70.25 -21.76 42.61
CA ARG A 164 -69.45 -21.80 43.86
C ARG A 164 -68.70 -23.11 44.02
N LYS A 165 -69.28 -24.23 43.60
CA LYS A 165 -68.68 -25.59 43.65
C LYS A 165 -67.91 -25.97 42.39
N SER A 166 -67.85 -25.07 41.40
CA SER A 166 -67.26 -25.35 40.10
C SER A 166 -65.73 -25.36 40.16
N LYS A 167 -65.11 -26.06 39.19
CA LYS A 167 -63.65 -26.05 39.04
C LYS A 167 -63.17 -24.67 38.56
N GLU A 168 -64.01 -23.95 37.84
CA GLU A 168 -63.81 -22.59 37.34
C GLU A 168 -63.60 -21.60 38.48
N TYR A 169 -64.48 -21.62 39.49
CA TYR A 169 -64.38 -20.72 40.65
C TYR A 169 -63.22 -21.11 41.58
N SER A 170 -63.01 -22.42 41.80
CA SER A 170 -61.85 -22.90 42.56
C SER A 170 -60.53 -22.48 41.89
N ASN A 171 -60.44 -22.58 40.56
CA ASN A 171 -59.29 -22.11 39.79
C ASN A 171 -59.15 -20.58 39.86
N PHE A 172 -60.26 -19.83 39.81
CA PHE A 172 -60.24 -18.38 39.98
C PHE A 172 -59.61 -17.98 41.31
N LEU A 173 -60.05 -18.56 42.43
CA LEU A 173 -59.48 -18.26 43.75
C LEU A 173 -58.00 -18.60 43.88
N ASN A 174 -57.53 -19.66 43.20
CA ASN A 174 -56.13 -20.07 43.24
C ASN A 174 -55.21 -19.21 42.36
N ILE A 175 -55.75 -18.59 41.30
CA ILE A 175 -54.96 -17.85 40.31
C ILE A 175 -55.07 -16.33 40.50
N ASP A 176 -56.22 -15.82 40.93
CA ASP A 176 -56.40 -14.39 41.18
C ASP A 176 -55.44 -13.90 42.27
N GLY A 177 -54.68 -12.85 42.00
CA GLY A 177 -53.62 -12.36 42.89
C GLY A 177 -52.42 -13.30 43.10
N SER A 178 -52.33 -14.43 42.39
CA SER A 178 -51.22 -15.38 42.54
C SER A 178 -49.91 -14.88 41.92
N SER A 179 -48.77 -15.32 42.45
CA SER A 179 -47.45 -15.08 41.86
C SER A 179 -47.33 -15.63 40.43
N ARG A 180 -48.07 -16.71 40.14
CA ARG A 180 -48.13 -17.32 38.81
C ARG A 180 -48.82 -16.41 37.79
N LEU A 181 -49.92 -15.77 38.17
CA LEU A 181 -50.60 -14.77 37.32
C LEU A 181 -49.73 -13.51 37.16
N ALA A 182 -49.08 -13.07 38.23
CA ALA A 182 -48.14 -11.95 38.18
C ALA A 182 -47.00 -12.22 37.18
N ARG A 183 -46.38 -13.42 37.22
CA ARG A 183 -45.34 -13.85 36.28
C ARG A 183 -45.84 -13.91 34.84
N TYR A 184 -47.06 -14.40 34.61
CA TYR A 184 -47.68 -14.37 33.28
C TYR A 184 -47.79 -12.95 32.73
N ASN A 185 -48.28 -12.01 33.55
CA ASN A 185 -48.44 -10.61 33.13
C ASN A 185 -47.10 -9.92 32.92
N GLU A 186 -46.12 -10.12 33.82
CA GLU A 186 -44.75 -9.62 33.66
C GLU A 186 -44.15 -10.06 32.32
N LEU A 187 -44.23 -11.36 32.01
CA LEU A 187 -43.69 -11.89 30.77
C LEU A 187 -44.48 -11.42 29.54
N LYS A 188 -45.81 -11.32 29.64
CA LYS A 188 -46.68 -10.79 28.58
C LYS A 188 -46.27 -9.36 28.22
N ASP A 189 -46.05 -8.52 29.22
CA ASP A 189 -45.66 -7.13 29.05
C ASP A 189 -44.23 -7.04 28.51
N TYR A 190 -43.31 -7.86 29.04
CA TYR A 190 -41.93 -7.94 28.56
C TYR A 190 -41.84 -8.31 27.07
N VAL A 191 -42.52 -9.37 26.61
CA VAL A 191 -42.49 -9.78 25.19
C VAL A 191 -43.22 -8.78 24.28
N ALA A 192 -44.08 -7.93 24.84
CA ALA A 192 -44.75 -6.86 24.11
C ALA A 192 -43.85 -5.64 23.87
N THR A 193 -42.75 -5.47 24.65
CA THR A 193 -41.83 -4.34 24.52
C THR A 193 -41.13 -4.27 23.16
N ALA A 194 -40.78 -3.05 22.73
CA ALA A 194 -39.96 -2.83 21.55
C ALA A 194 -38.56 -3.45 21.72
N GLU A 195 -37.95 -3.29 22.91
CA GLU A 195 -36.62 -3.80 23.24
C GLU A 195 -36.51 -5.32 23.03
N PHE A 196 -37.49 -6.10 23.53
CA PHE A 196 -37.52 -7.54 23.31
C PHE A 196 -37.58 -7.88 21.81
N ARG A 197 -38.44 -7.21 21.06
CA ARG A 197 -38.61 -7.47 19.62
C ARG A 197 -37.34 -7.14 18.84
N GLU A 198 -36.70 -6.02 19.15
CA GLU A 198 -35.44 -5.61 18.53
C GLU A 198 -34.32 -6.60 18.85
N LYS A 199 -34.17 -6.99 20.11
CA LYS A 199 -33.14 -7.95 20.51
C LYS A 199 -33.37 -9.34 19.93
N LYS A 200 -34.63 -9.81 19.89
CA LYS A 200 -35.01 -11.04 19.19
C LYS A 200 -34.68 -10.97 17.71
N ASN A 201 -35.04 -9.88 17.03
CA ASN A 201 -34.73 -9.69 15.62
C ASN A 201 -33.22 -9.68 15.35
N TYR A 202 -32.43 -9.01 16.22
CA TYR A 202 -30.98 -9.00 16.14
C TYR A 202 -30.38 -10.41 16.31
N LEU A 203 -30.82 -11.18 17.32
CA LEU A 203 -30.33 -12.54 17.58
C LEU A 203 -30.75 -13.56 16.51
N LEU A 204 -31.87 -13.32 15.82
CA LEU A 204 -32.34 -14.13 14.70
C LEU A 204 -31.67 -13.76 13.37
N ASP A 205 -31.10 -12.57 13.26
CA ASP A 205 -30.46 -12.10 12.04
C ASP A 205 -29.11 -12.82 11.83
N LYS A 206 -29.09 -13.73 10.85
CA LYS A 206 -27.89 -14.46 10.42
C LYS A 206 -26.83 -13.55 9.77
N LYS A 207 -27.23 -12.38 9.29
CA LYS A 207 -26.37 -11.38 8.65
C LYS A 207 -26.08 -10.18 9.56
N ARG A 208 -26.34 -10.29 10.87
CA ARG A 208 -26.09 -9.20 11.82
C ARG A 208 -24.65 -8.68 11.77
N PHE A 209 -23.67 -9.55 11.56
CA PHE A 209 -22.28 -9.13 11.43
C PHE A 209 -22.06 -8.24 10.19
N GLU A 210 -22.71 -8.56 9.06
CA GLU A 210 -22.65 -7.76 7.81
C GLU A 210 -23.16 -6.32 7.99
N LYS A 211 -23.93 -6.05 9.06
CA LYS A 211 -24.49 -4.73 9.38
C LYS A 211 -23.60 -3.90 10.31
N THR A 212 -22.49 -4.46 10.78
CA THR A 212 -21.59 -3.79 11.73
C THR A 212 -20.55 -2.90 11.04
N GLU A 213 -20.00 -1.93 11.77
CA GLU A 213 -18.82 -1.18 11.35
C GLU A 213 -17.60 -2.09 11.09
N MET A 214 -17.47 -3.19 11.85
CA MET A 214 -16.40 -4.16 11.65
C MET A 214 -16.45 -4.77 10.25
N PHE A 215 -17.64 -5.16 9.77
CA PHE A 215 -17.78 -5.67 8.42
C PHE A 215 -17.47 -4.62 7.35
N ARG A 216 -17.87 -3.35 7.57
CA ARG A 216 -17.49 -2.23 6.69
C ARG A 216 -15.96 -2.10 6.58
N LYS A 217 -15.23 -2.26 7.69
CA LYS A 217 -13.75 -2.26 7.69
C LYS A 217 -13.16 -3.43 6.89
N ILE A 218 -13.75 -4.62 6.97
CA ILE A 218 -13.34 -5.76 6.11
C ILE A 218 -13.55 -5.42 4.63
N GLN A 219 -14.71 -4.89 4.26
CA GLN A 219 -14.99 -4.51 2.87
C GLN A 219 -14.04 -3.41 2.37
N GLU A 220 -13.75 -2.43 3.22
CA GLU A 220 -12.79 -1.37 2.94
C GLU A 220 -11.39 -1.96 2.67
N PHE A 221 -10.95 -2.90 3.52
CA PHE A 221 -9.70 -3.62 3.34
C PHE A 221 -9.68 -4.45 2.04
N ASP A 222 -10.74 -5.20 1.75
CA ASP A 222 -10.82 -6.03 0.54
C ASP A 222 -10.80 -5.18 -0.74
N LYS A 223 -11.34 -3.96 -0.69
CA LYS A 223 -11.26 -2.99 -1.79
C LYS A 223 -9.84 -2.46 -1.96
N ILE A 224 -9.20 -1.96 -0.88
CA ILE A 224 -7.85 -1.38 -0.97
C ILE A 224 -6.79 -2.44 -1.29
N LYS A 225 -6.98 -3.69 -0.85
CA LYS A 225 -6.10 -4.82 -1.19
C LYS A 225 -6.04 -5.10 -2.69
N LYS A 226 -7.08 -4.72 -3.45
CA LYS A 226 -7.14 -4.87 -4.91
C LYS A 226 -6.68 -3.62 -5.67
N ASN A 227 -6.28 -2.56 -4.96
CA ASN A 227 -5.76 -1.36 -5.59
C ASN A 227 -4.46 -1.69 -6.37
N GLU A 228 -4.38 -1.20 -7.61
CA GLU A 228 -3.26 -1.52 -8.51
C GLU A 228 -1.91 -1.06 -7.97
N ASP A 229 -1.84 0.10 -7.31
CA ASP A 229 -0.59 0.61 -6.73
C ASP A 229 -0.18 -0.19 -5.50
N ILE A 230 -1.12 -0.66 -4.67
CA ILE A 230 -0.83 -1.59 -3.57
C ILE A 230 -0.24 -2.89 -4.12
N LEU A 231 -0.89 -3.48 -5.12
CA LEU A 231 -0.43 -4.73 -5.75
C LEU A 231 0.95 -4.55 -6.40
N TRP A 232 1.16 -3.46 -7.12
CA TRP A 232 2.43 -3.10 -7.72
C TRP A 232 3.51 -2.88 -6.66
N TYR A 233 3.23 -2.12 -5.60
CA TYR A 233 4.18 -1.84 -4.52
C TYR A 233 4.68 -3.13 -3.87
N PHE A 234 3.79 -4.01 -3.43
CA PHE A 234 4.18 -5.28 -2.82
C PHE A 234 4.88 -6.23 -3.80
N LYS A 235 4.62 -6.13 -5.11
CA LYS A 235 5.33 -6.89 -6.13
C LYS A 235 6.77 -6.40 -6.34
N VAL A 236 7.00 -5.08 -6.25
CA VAL A 236 8.27 -4.47 -6.69
C VAL A 236 9.19 -4.10 -5.52
N LYS A 237 8.65 -3.77 -4.34
CA LYS A 237 9.43 -3.24 -3.20
C LYS A 237 10.62 -4.12 -2.79
N ASP A 238 10.45 -5.45 -2.87
CA ASP A 238 11.46 -6.45 -2.49
C ASP A 238 12.19 -7.05 -3.71
N SER A 239 11.98 -6.50 -4.90
CA SER A 239 12.65 -6.97 -6.13
C SER A 239 14.03 -6.32 -6.31
N ASN A 240 14.89 -6.99 -7.08
CA ASN A 240 16.22 -6.50 -7.48
C ASN A 240 16.19 -5.45 -8.61
N LYS A 241 14.99 -5.05 -9.07
CA LYS A 241 14.82 -4.17 -10.23
C LYS A 241 15.57 -2.84 -10.08
N PHE A 242 15.67 -2.33 -8.86
CA PHE A 242 16.26 -1.03 -8.56
C PHE A 242 17.67 -1.12 -7.95
N ASP A 243 18.28 -2.30 -7.91
CA ASP A 243 19.58 -2.50 -7.25
C ASP A 243 20.66 -1.61 -7.89
N ILE A 244 20.65 -1.49 -9.23
CA ILE A 244 21.55 -0.57 -9.94
C ILE A 244 21.40 0.90 -9.52
N LEU A 245 20.25 1.32 -8.98
CA LEU A 245 20.04 2.67 -8.44
C LEU A 245 20.37 2.75 -6.94
N LYS A 246 20.13 1.67 -6.19
CA LYS A 246 20.38 1.59 -4.75
C LYS A 246 21.87 1.46 -4.45
N GLU A 247 22.59 0.65 -5.23
CA GLU A 247 23.97 0.21 -5.01
C GLU A 247 25.01 1.13 -5.65
N ARG A 248 24.61 2.28 -6.20
CA ARG A 248 25.56 3.27 -6.72
C ARG A 248 25.22 4.68 -6.24
N GLU A 249 26.24 5.52 -6.19
CA GLU A 249 26.16 6.93 -5.84
C GLU A 249 26.78 7.75 -6.96
N LEU A 250 26.12 8.84 -7.38
CA LEU A 250 26.67 9.78 -8.34
C LEU A 250 27.71 10.65 -7.62
N THR A 251 28.98 10.55 -8.02
CA THR A 251 30.10 11.23 -7.37
C THR A 251 30.65 12.40 -8.17
N PHE A 252 30.40 12.42 -9.48
CA PHE A 252 30.67 13.56 -10.34
C PHE A 252 29.69 13.58 -11.50
N SER A 253 29.20 14.77 -11.85
CA SER A 253 28.48 14.96 -13.10
C SER A 253 28.67 16.35 -13.68
N ASP A 254 28.50 16.41 -14.99
CA ASP A 254 28.24 17.64 -15.70
C ASP A 254 27.26 17.38 -16.84
N GLU A 255 26.15 18.10 -16.83
CA GLU A 255 25.14 18.10 -17.89
C GLU A 255 25.34 19.30 -18.84
N PHE A 256 26.41 20.08 -18.62
CA PHE A 256 26.78 21.28 -19.40
C PHE A 256 25.65 22.30 -19.53
N GLU A 257 24.86 22.43 -18.47
CA GLU A 257 23.80 23.43 -18.34
C GLU A 257 24.39 24.86 -18.35
N GLY A 258 23.67 25.79 -18.98
CA GLY A 258 24.08 27.19 -19.10
C GLY A 258 24.73 27.55 -20.43
N ASP A 259 25.56 28.59 -20.41
CA ASP A 259 26.16 29.23 -21.60
C ASP A 259 27.69 29.21 -21.63
N LYS A 260 28.33 28.65 -20.59
CA LYS A 260 29.80 28.65 -20.41
C LYS A 260 30.29 27.36 -19.76
N LEU A 261 31.55 27.04 -20.02
CA LEU A 261 32.23 25.91 -19.38
C LEU A 261 32.46 26.20 -17.88
N ASP A 262 32.07 25.25 -17.03
CA ASP A 262 32.38 25.31 -15.59
C ASP A 262 33.88 25.07 -15.35
N THR A 263 34.63 26.16 -15.26
CA THR A 263 36.09 26.11 -15.00
C THR A 263 36.46 25.67 -13.58
N GLY A 264 35.49 25.57 -12.66
CA GLY A 264 35.68 24.93 -11.35
C GLY A 264 35.75 23.40 -11.47
N LYS A 265 35.04 22.83 -12.44
CA LYS A 265 35.10 21.40 -12.78
C LYS A 265 36.18 21.09 -13.81
N TRP A 266 36.36 21.94 -14.81
CA TRP A 266 37.16 21.61 -15.99
C TRP A 266 38.36 22.54 -16.17
N LEU A 267 39.56 21.96 -16.09
CA LEU A 267 40.81 22.59 -16.47
C LEU A 267 40.99 22.49 -17.99
N THR A 268 41.11 23.61 -18.70
CA THR A 268 41.27 23.67 -20.17
C THR A 268 42.72 23.50 -20.65
N ASN A 269 43.57 22.80 -19.90
CA ASN A 269 44.99 22.58 -20.19
C ASN A 269 45.39 21.17 -19.72
N TYR A 270 46.52 20.63 -20.17
CA TYR A 270 47.10 19.46 -19.51
C TYR A 270 47.34 19.74 -18.03
N PHE A 271 46.97 18.80 -17.16
CA PHE A 271 47.16 18.92 -15.71
C PHE A 271 48.60 19.27 -15.33
N TRP A 272 49.59 18.64 -15.96
CA TRP A 272 51.00 18.91 -15.69
C TRP A 272 51.52 20.20 -16.33
N GLY A 273 50.94 20.62 -17.46
CA GLY A 273 51.26 21.92 -18.05
C GLY A 273 50.84 23.05 -17.13
N ASP A 274 49.64 22.94 -16.57
CA ASP A 274 49.18 23.88 -15.56
C ASP A 274 50.00 23.78 -14.26
N LYS A 275 50.16 22.57 -13.70
CA LYS A 275 50.76 22.37 -12.37
C LYS A 275 52.25 22.69 -12.30
N LEU A 276 53.03 22.42 -13.35
CA LEU A 276 54.49 22.56 -13.34
C LEU A 276 55.01 23.68 -14.22
N LEU A 277 54.37 23.93 -15.36
CA LEU A 277 54.87 24.89 -16.35
C LEU A 277 54.17 26.24 -16.25
N ASN A 278 52.99 26.29 -15.62
CA ASN A 278 52.05 27.40 -15.71
C ASN A 278 51.86 27.85 -17.18
N ASP A 279 51.85 26.89 -18.10
CA ASP A 279 51.85 27.12 -19.54
C ASP A 279 51.18 25.95 -20.28
N ARG A 280 50.91 26.15 -21.57
CA ARG A 280 50.19 25.22 -22.46
C ARG A 280 51.16 24.60 -23.45
N TYR A 281 50.92 23.34 -23.77
CA TYR A 281 51.67 22.65 -24.80
C TYR A 281 50.80 21.58 -25.48
N SER A 282 51.20 21.22 -26.70
CA SER A 282 50.73 20.01 -27.39
C SER A 282 51.84 18.96 -27.39
N VAL A 283 51.53 17.71 -27.70
CA VAL A 283 52.53 16.63 -27.71
C VAL A 283 52.76 16.17 -29.14
N GLU A 284 54.00 16.04 -29.59
CA GLU A 284 54.25 15.47 -30.92
C GLU A 284 53.68 14.04 -31.05
N PRO A 285 53.06 13.68 -32.19
CA PRO A 285 53.00 14.43 -33.47
C PRO A 285 51.73 15.28 -33.68
N ASP A 286 51.09 15.78 -32.61
CA ASP A 286 49.86 16.58 -32.74
C ASP A 286 50.04 17.80 -33.67
N LEU A 287 49.04 18.03 -34.52
CA LEU A 287 49.04 19.13 -35.50
C LEU A 287 48.37 20.41 -34.99
N GLN A 288 47.71 20.33 -33.83
CA GLN A 288 46.98 21.43 -33.20
C GLN A 288 47.72 22.01 -31.99
N ALA A 289 47.56 23.31 -31.75
CA ALA A 289 47.83 23.92 -30.46
C ALA A 289 46.57 23.91 -29.58
N TYR A 290 46.71 23.59 -28.29
CA TYR A 290 45.62 23.73 -27.33
C TYR A 290 45.52 25.16 -26.80
N THR A 291 44.31 25.73 -26.89
CA THR A 291 44.01 27.10 -26.47
C THR A 291 43.19 27.13 -25.19
N GLU A 292 43.23 28.25 -24.46
CA GLU A 292 42.42 28.42 -23.24
C GLU A 292 40.93 28.59 -23.53
N LYS A 293 40.62 29.36 -24.57
CA LYS A 293 39.29 29.84 -24.96
C LYS A 293 39.16 29.71 -26.48
N GLU A 294 37.97 29.98 -27.02
CA GLU A 294 37.65 29.99 -28.48
C GLU A 294 37.57 28.63 -29.17
N ASN A 295 37.95 27.55 -28.50
CA ASN A 295 37.78 26.18 -28.98
C ASN A 295 36.76 25.38 -28.16
N PHE A 296 35.98 26.07 -27.31
CA PHE A 296 34.88 25.50 -26.54
C PHE A 296 33.60 26.33 -26.74
N GLU A 297 32.48 25.65 -26.89
CA GLU A 297 31.13 26.25 -26.89
C GLU A 297 30.25 25.42 -25.94
N VAL A 298 29.57 26.08 -25.01
CA VAL A 298 28.52 25.45 -24.19
C VAL A 298 27.21 26.11 -24.53
N ARG A 299 26.26 25.33 -25.05
CA ARG A 299 24.94 25.84 -25.43
C ARG A 299 23.94 24.69 -25.51
N ASN A 300 22.73 24.90 -24.99
CA ASN A 300 21.64 23.91 -24.99
C ASN A 300 22.04 22.58 -24.33
N SER A 301 22.67 22.64 -23.15
CA SER A 301 23.11 21.45 -22.39
C SER A 301 24.08 20.58 -23.20
N LEU A 302 24.97 21.22 -23.96
CA LEU A 302 25.92 20.55 -24.84
C LEU A 302 27.24 21.30 -24.84
N LEU A 303 28.31 20.61 -24.48
CA LEU A 303 29.68 21.07 -24.70
C LEU A 303 30.16 20.64 -26.08
N LYS A 304 30.71 21.59 -26.86
CA LYS A 304 31.44 21.32 -28.09
C LYS A 304 32.91 21.68 -27.92
N ILE A 305 33.79 20.75 -28.26
CA ILE A 305 35.21 20.99 -28.48
C ILE A 305 35.43 21.17 -29.97
N ILE A 306 35.94 22.33 -30.36
CA ILE A 306 36.08 22.75 -31.75
C ILE A 306 37.55 22.64 -32.16
N THR A 307 37.82 21.84 -33.20
CA THR A 307 39.13 21.80 -33.86
C THR A 307 39.02 22.54 -35.19
N LYS A 308 39.84 23.57 -35.41
CA LYS A 308 39.71 24.46 -36.58
C LYS A 308 41.08 24.85 -37.17
N PRO A 309 41.17 25.09 -38.50
CA PRO A 309 42.35 25.69 -39.11
C PRO A 309 42.56 27.09 -38.56
N GLN A 310 43.67 27.31 -37.88
CA GLN A 310 44.07 28.60 -37.32
C GLN A 310 45.57 28.54 -37.05
N LYS A 311 46.32 29.44 -37.69
CA LYS A 311 47.77 29.54 -37.45
C LYS A 311 48.02 30.17 -36.09
N ILE A 312 48.85 29.52 -35.28
CA ILE A 312 49.29 30.03 -33.98
C ILE A 312 50.65 29.46 -33.62
N GLN A 313 51.46 30.23 -32.92
CA GLN A 313 52.69 29.74 -32.32
C GLN A 313 52.41 29.21 -30.91
N GLY A 314 52.94 28.04 -30.58
CA GLY A 314 52.75 27.42 -29.27
C GLY A 314 53.90 26.49 -28.90
N LYS A 315 53.84 25.86 -27.71
CA LYS A 315 54.84 24.88 -27.29
C LYS A 315 54.43 23.46 -27.70
N ALA A 316 55.39 22.68 -28.17
CA ALA A 316 55.28 21.25 -28.39
C ALA A 316 56.24 20.52 -27.45
N TRP A 317 55.77 19.50 -26.74
CA TRP A 317 56.63 18.52 -26.08
C TRP A 317 57.14 17.52 -27.11
N THR A 318 58.45 17.47 -27.27
CA THR A 318 59.19 16.59 -28.18
C THR A 318 60.06 15.64 -27.37
N GLU A 319 60.69 14.65 -28.01
CA GLU A 319 61.68 13.78 -27.35
C GLU A 319 62.84 14.58 -26.72
N GLY A 320 63.20 15.72 -27.31
CA GLY A 320 64.19 16.65 -26.79
C GLY A 320 63.65 17.74 -25.84
N GLY A 321 62.42 17.59 -25.32
CA GLY A 321 61.79 18.58 -24.43
C GLY A 321 60.90 19.60 -25.15
N PHE A 322 60.59 20.71 -24.48
CA PHE A 322 59.71 21.75 -25.01
C PHE A 322 60.37 22.57 -26.11
N LYS A 323 59.68 22.71 -27.24
CA LYS A 323 60.07 23.59 -28.35
C LYS A 323 58.91 24.49 -28.75
N VAL A 324 59.21 25.72 -29.17
CA VAL A 324 58.22 26.59 -29.81
C VAL A 324 58.02 26.13 -31.26
N LYS A 325 56.78 26.00 -31.68
CA LYS A 325 56.37 25.45 -32.98
C LYS A 325 55.19 26.27 -33.53
N ASP A 326 55.20 26.49 -34.85
CA ASP A 326 54.03 27.00 -35.56
C ASP A 326 53.04 25.87 -35.83
N PHE A 327 51.82 26.03 -35.32
CA PHE A 327 50.72 25.11 -35.54
C PHE A 327 49.77 25.69 -36.59
N SER A 328 49.26 24.82 -37.46
CA SER A 328 48.26 25.19 -38.48
C SER A 328 46.81 25.06 -37.99
N PHE A 329 46.61 24.49 -36.80
CA PHE A 329 45.31 24.21 -36.23
C PHE A 329 45.27 24.59 -34.74
N THR A 330 44.09 24.93 -34.25
CA THR A 330 43.78 25.05 -32.81
C THR A 330 42.74 24.03 -32.41
N SER A 331 42.78 23.60 -31.15
CA SER A 331 41.78 22.71 -30.55
C SER A 331 41.64 22.93 -29.05
N GLY A 332 40.70 22.22 -28.44
CA GLY A 332 40.46 22.23 -27.00
C GLY A 332 40.86 20.91 -26.34
N ILE A 333 41.39 21.02 -25.13
CA ILE A 333 41.54 19.93 -24.15
C ILE A 333 40.90 20.39 -22.85
N LEU A 334 40.14 19.52 -22.20
CA LEU A 334 39.65 19.77 -20.85
C LEU A 334 39.79 18.52 -19.98
N ASN A 335 40.05 18.70 -18.69
CA ASN A 335 40.11 17.59 -17.74
C ASN A 335 39.78 18.00 -16.31
N THR A 336 39.56 17.00 -15.48
CA THR A 336 39.22 17.16 -14.06
C THR A 336 40.43 17.03 -13.13
N GLY A 337 41.66 17.06 -13.65
CA GLY A 337 42.87 16.74 -12.88
C GLY A 337 43.06 17.56 -11.59
N LYS A 338 42.49 18.76 -11.51
CA LYS A 338 42.44 19.62 -10.31
C LYS A 338 41.22 19.40 -9.41
N SER A 339 40.08 19.04 -9.99
CA SER A 339 38.76 19.12 -9.36
C SER A 339 38.23 17.76 -8.92
N PHE A 340 38.48 16.71 -9.70
CA PHE A 340 37.91 15.38 -9.46
C PHE A 340 38.84 14.26 -9.93
N ARG A 341 39.05 13.30 -9.03
CA ARG A 341 39.77 12.05 -9.29
C ARG A 341 39.05 10.95 -8.55
N GLN A 342 38.91 9.79 -9.19
CA GLN A 342 38.26 8.64 -8.56
C GLN A 342 39.00 7.35 -8.89
N LYS A 343 39.01 6.45 -7.92
CA LYS A 343 39.46 5.07 -8.08
C LYS A 343 38.24 4.14 -8.13
N TYR A 344 38.15 3.31 -9.16
CA TYR A 344 37.02 2.42 -9.44
C TYR A 344 35.69 3.15 -9.72
N GLY A 345 34.68 2.39 -10.11
CA GLY A 345 33.34 2.87 -10.40
C GLY A 345 32.99 2.85 -11.87
N ILE A 346 31.95 3.59 -12.24
CA ILE A 346 31.40 3.64 -13.58
C ILE A 346 31.62 5.04 -14.13
N PHE A 347 32.44 5.16 -15.16
CA PHE A 347 32.74 6.42 -15.84
C PHE A 347 32.00 6.41 -17.17
N THR A 348 31.02 7.29 -17.34
CA THR A 348 30.16 7.26 -18.51
C THR A 348 29.88 8.66 -19.04
N ALA A 349 29.83 8.79 -20.36
CA ALA A 349 29.50 10.04 -21.02
C ALA A 349 28.75 9.77 -22.33
N LYS A 350 27.80 10.65 -22.66
CA LYS A 350 27.14 10.67 -23.96
C LYS A 350 27.90 11.60 -24.89
N VAL A 351 28.56 11.01 -25.88
CA VAL A 351 29.56 11.69 -26.72
C VAL A 351 29.28 11.40 -28.18
N LYS A 352 29.38 12.44 -29.01
CA LYS A 352 29.55 12.34 -30.45
C LYS A 352 30.97 12.78 -30.78
N LEU A 353 31.82 11.81 -31.12
CA LEU A 353 33.25 12.05 -31.35
C LEU A 353 33.50 12.88 -32.62
N GLY A 354 32.59 12.81 -33.59
CA GLY A 354 32.67 13.53 -34.85
C GLY A 354 33.47 12.75 -35.88
N ASN A 355 34.47 13.38 -36.50
CA ASN A 355 35.24 12.78 -37.58
C ASN A 355 36.10 11.59 -37.08
N PRO A 356 35.90 10.36 -37.58
CA PRO A 356 36.67 9.19 -37.14
C PRO A 356 38.14 9.19 -37.58
N ASN A 357 38.54 10.12 -38.46
CA ASN A 357 39.95 10.35 -38.83
C ASN A 357 40.64 11.40 -37.95
N ALA A 358 39.90 12.15 -37.14
CA ALA A 358 40.48 13.02 -36.12
C ALA A 358 41.03 12.18 -34.96
N LYS A 359 41.74 12.84 -34.04
CA LYS A 359 42.28 12.26 -32.79
C LYS A 359 41.49 12.81 -31.60
N CYS A 360 40.18 12.62 -31.60
CA CYS A 360 39.30 13.05 -30.51
C CYS A 360 39.21 11.95 -29.46
N ALA A 361 39.20 12.30 -28.18
CA ALA A 361 39.29 11.30 -27.11
C ALA A 361 38.46 11.67 -25.88
N PHE A 362 37.88 10.64 -25.25
CA PHE A 362 37.44 10.62 -23.85
C PHE A 362 38.36 9.64 -23.11
N TRP A 363 39.14 10.15 -22.17
CA TRP A 363 40.23 9.41 -21.56
C TRP A 363 40.31 9.63 -20.06
N MET A 364 41.10 8.80 -19.41
CA MET A 364 41.45 8.87 -18.00
C MET A 364 42.96 8.76 -17.83
N LEU A 365 43.50 9.55 -16.91
CA LEU A 365 44.93 9.52 -16.58
C LEU A 365 45.15 9.60 -15.07
N ALA A 366 46.19 8.93 -14.60
CA ALA A 366 46.70 9.06 -13.24
C ALA A 366 47.69 10.25 -13.14
N ASP A 367 48.50 10.29 -12.09
CA ASP A 367 49.56 11.29 -11.96
C ASP A 367 50.73 11.08 -12.93
N LYS A 368 50.91 9.87 -13.45
CA LYS A 368 51.95 9.56 -14.44
C LYS A 368 51.32 9.36 -15.83
N ILE A 369 52.15 9.35 -16.87
CA ILE A 369 51.72 9.07 -18.25
C ILE A 369 51.07 7.69 -18.42
N THR A 370 51.32 6.78 -17.47
CA THR A 370 50.64 5.49 -17.30
C THR A 370 50.33 5.27 -15.81
N PRO A 371 49.22 4.59 -15.46
CA PRO A 371 48.21 4.04 -16.36
C PRO A 371 47.41 5.12 -17.10
N HIS A 372 47.11 4.87 -18.39
CA HIS A 372 46.27 5.71 -19.25
C HIS A 372 45.16 4.84 -19.85
N ILE A 373 43.92 5.27 -19.72
CA ILE A 373 42.78 4.60 -20.34
C ILE A 373 42.09 5.53 -21.34
N ASP A 374 42.06 5.15 -22.61
CA ASP A 374 41.13 5.75 -23.57
C ASP A 374 39.79 5.00 -23.42
N ILE A 375 38.78 5.67 -22.87
CA ILE A 375 37.40 5.13 -22.83
C ILE A 375 36.87 5.07 -24.26
N CYS A 376 37.15 6.11 -25.06
CA CYS A 376 37.05 6.03 -26.51
C CYS A 376 37.96 7.07 -27.16
N ARG A 377 38.53 6.72 -28.32
CA ARG A 377 39.37 7.64 -29.10
C ARG A 377 39.21 7.41 -30.59
N THR A 378 39.01 8.45 -31.38
CA THR A 378 39.06 8.34 -32.84
C THR A 378 40.51 8.36 -33.34
N THR A 379 40.78 7.59 -34.39
CA THR A 379 41.94 7.72 -35.28
C THR A 379 41.77 6.75 -36.45
N ASP A 380 42.36 7.06 -37.59
CA ASP A 380 42.46 6.16 -38.75
C ASP A 380 41.13 5.50 -39.16
N GLY A 381 40.05 6.29 -39.11
CA GLY A 381 38.72 5.88 -39.54
C GLY A 381 37.99 4.94 -38.56
N LYS A 382 38.47 4.83 -37.31
CA LYS A 382 37.95 3.90 -36.30
C LYS A 382 37.78 4.57 -34.94
N VAL A 383 37.02 3.91 -34.07
CA VAL A 383 36.92 4.24 -32.63
C VAL A 383 37.68 3.20 -31.85
N PHE A 384 38.74 3.60 -31.17
CA PHE A 384 39.61 2.75 -30.35
C PHE A 384 39.25 2.84 -28.87
N PHE A 385 39.55 1.75 -28.18
CA PHE A 385 39.41 1.58 -26.73
C PHE A 385 40.75 1.02 -26.27
N ASP A 386 41.51 1.81 -25.51
CA ASP A 386 42.89 1.52 -25.17
C ASP A 386 43.12 1.55 -23.67
N TYR A 387 43.97 0.65 -23.20
CA TYR A 387 44.53 0.70 -21.87
C TYR A 387 46.05 0.53 -21.95
N PHE A 388 46.78 1.58 -21.57
CA PHE A 388 48.23 1.57 -21.43
C PHE A 388 48.57 1.39 -19.95
N ALA A 389 48.89 0.15 -19.56
CA ALA A 389 49.23 -0.19 -18.18
C ALA A 389 50.65 0.30 -17.82
N SER A 390 51.57 0.22 -18.77
CA SER A 390 52.95 0.71 -18.70
C SER A 390 53.44 1.08 -20.10
N ALA A 391 54.70 1.49 -20.25
CA ALA A 391 55.27 1.82 -21.56
C ALA A 391 55.17 0.66 -22.56
N ASP A 392 55.39 -0.58 -22.09
CA ASP A 392 55.44 -1.78 -22.95
C ASP A 392 54.16 -2.61 -22.93
N LYS A 393 53.27 -2.37 -21.97
CA LYS A 393 52.02 -3.13 -21.81
C LYS A 393 50.81 -2.32 -22.23
N ARG A 394 50.14 -2.79 -23.29
CA ARG A 394 48.90 -2.20 -23.82
C ARG A 394 47.86 -3.25 -24.14
N ALA A 395 46.63 -3.04 -23.68
CA ALA A 395 45.44 -3.72 -24.17
C ALA A 395 44.66 -2.79 -25.09
N LYS A 396 44.13 -3.30 -26.20
CA LYS A 396 43.35 -2.47 -27.13
C LYS A 396 42.33 -3.25 -27.94
N THR A 397 41.28 -2.55 -28.37
CA THR A 397 40.37 -2.99 -29.41
C THR A 397 39.87 -1.78 -30.22
N SER A 398 39.14 -2.02 -31.30
CA SER A 398 38.54 -0.96 -32.09
C SER A 398 37.19 -1.37 -32.67
N LEU A 399 36.34 -0.38 -32.91
CA LEU A 399 35.10 -0.48 -33.67
C LEU A 399 35.20 0.37 -34.95
N SER A 400 34.24 0.14 -35.86
CA SER A 400 34.07 0.97 -37.07
C SER A 400 33.89 2.45 -36.71
N GLY A 401 34.39 3.35 -37.57
CA GLY A 401 34.23 4.79 -37.43
C GLY A 401 32.78 5.27 -37.39
N LYS A 402 31.79 4.44 -37.79
CA LYS A 402 30.37 4.79 -37.65
C LYS A 402 29.96 5.15 -36.23
N TYR A 403 30.63 4.55 -35.24
CA TYR A 403 30.36 4.84 -33.83
C TYR A 403 30.86 6.23 -33.41
N ALA A 404 31.60 6.97 -34.25
CA ALA A 404 31.99 8.35 -33.96
C ALA A 404 30.95 9.38 -34.42
N ASN A 405 30.11 9.03 -35.39
CA ASN A 405 29.34 9.99 -36.19
C ASN A 405 28.07 10.51 -35.52
N ASP A 406 27.58 9.82 -34.48
CA ASP A 406 26.36 10.16 -33.75
C ASP A 406 26.62 10.08 -32.24
N PHE A 407 25.64 10.43 -31.41
CA PHE A 407 25.73 10.30 -29.97
C PHE A 407 25.66 8.84 -29.54
N TYR A 408 26.69 8.40 -28.83
CA TYR A 408 26.73 7.12 -28.13
C TYR A 408 27.09 7.33 -26.67
N ILE A 409 26.59 6.46 -25.81
CA ILE A 409 27.00 6.41 -24.41
C ILE A 409 28.21 5.49 -24.31
N TYR A 410 29.38 6.09 -24.06
CA TYR A 410 30.61 5.38 -23.80
C TYR A 410 30.79 5.20 -22.30
N THR A 411 31.09 3.98 -21.89
CA THR A 411 31.20 3.63 -20.46
C THR A 411 32.44 2.79 -20.22
N LEU A 412 33.16 3.12 -19.14
CA LEU A 412 34.12 2.25 -18.50
C LEU A 412 33.58 1.83 -17.13
N GLU A 413 33.40 0.53 -16.94
CA GLU A 413 33.20 -0.06 -15.61
C GLU A 413 34.56 -0.54 -15.10
N TRP A 414 34.97 0.00 -13.96
CA TRP A 414 36.26 -0.27 -13.35
C TRP A 414 36.06 -0.79 -11.93
N THR A 415 36.37 -2.06 -11.73
CA THR A 415 36.42 -2.71 -10.41
C THR A 415 37.88 -2.93 -10.01
N PRO A 416 38.18 -3.36 -8.76
CA PRO A 416 39.55 -3.72 -8.38
C PRO A 416 40.21 -4.74 -9.31
N ASP A 417 39.41 -5.63 -9.91
CA ASP A 417 39.89 -6.80 -10.65
C ASP A 417 39.65 -6.73 -12.16
N LYS A 418 38.87 -5.77 -12.66
CA LYS A 418 38.46 -5.74 -14.06
C LYS A 418 38.18 -4.33 -14.59
N LEU A 419 38.60 -4.08 -15.83
CA LEU A 419 38.15 -2.97 -16.68
C LEU A 419 37.23 -3.51 -17.78
N THR A 420 36.06 -2.89 -17.97
CA THR A 420 35.09 -3.26 -19.01
C THR A 420 34.62 -2.02 -19.76
N TRP A 421 34.85 -1.98 -21.08
CA TRP A 421 34.37 -0.91 -21.95
C TRP A 421 33.03 -1.30 -22.56
N LYS A 422 32.09 -0.35 -22.59
CA LYS A 422 30.77 -0.53 -23.19
C LYS A 422 30.42 0.65 -24.09
N VAL A 423 29.62 0.37 -25.12
CA VAL A 423 28.90 1.38 -25.91
C VAL A 423 27.41 1.07 -25.84
N ASN A 424 26.60 2.04 -25.43
CA ASN A 424 25.15 1.87 -25.22
C ASN A 424 24.82 0.62 -24.39
N GLY A 425 25.56 0.44 -23.28
CA GLY A 425 25.40 -0.71 -22.37
C GLY A 425 25.90 -2.06 -22.89
N THR A 426 26.40 -2.14 -24.13
CA THR A 426 26.91 -3.38 -24.72
C THR A 426 28.42 -3.46 -24.57
N GLU A 427 28.92 -4.54 -23.95
CA GLU A 427 30.37 -4.77 -23.77
C GLU A 427 31.09 -4.84 -25.12
N VAL A 428 32.14 -4.01 -25.25
CA VAL A 428 33.05 -4.00 -26.40
C VAL A 428 34.22 -4.93 -26.14
N PHE A 429 34.84 -4.77 -24.97
CA PHE A 429 36.09 -5.41 -24.56
C PHE A 429 36.24 -5.29 -23.04
N SER A 430 37.00 -6.22 -22.46
CA SER A 430 37.41 -6.15 -21.05
C SER A 430 38.79 -6.75 -20.84
N THR A 431 39.44 -6.34 -19.74
CA THR A 431 40.72 -6.89 -19.30
C THR A 431 40.77 -6.99 -17.77
N THR A 432 41.43 -8.03 -17.27
CA THR A 432 41.75 -8.24 -15.85
C THR A 432 43.25 -8.04 -15.56
N SER A 433 44.05 -7.83 -16.60
CA SER A 433 45.50 -7.68 -16.47
C SER A 433 45.87 -6.26 -16.04
N ASP A 434 46.76 -6.17 -15.05
CA ASP A 434 47.38 -4.93 -14.56
C ASP A 434 46.34 -3.83 -14.25
N VAL A 435 45.17 -4.17 -13.70
CA VAL A 435 44.08 -3.18 -13.45
C VAL A 435 44.57 -2.05 -12.55
N PRO A 436 44.37 -0.76 -12.91
CA PRO A 436 44.85 0.36 -12.11
C PRO A 436 44.31 0.34 -10.68
N GLN A 437 45.19 0.66 -9.73
CA GLN A 437 44.89 0.69 -8.29
C GLN A 437 45.03 2.09 -7.68
N VAL A 438 45.12 3.13 -8.53
CA VAL A 438 45.32 4.53 -8.15
C VAL A 438 44.17 5.40 -8.70
N PRO A 439 43.74 6.47 -8.01
CA PRO A 439 42.74 7.38 -8.56
C PRO A 439 43.17 8.03 -9.88
N MET A 440 42.22 8.20 -10.79
CA MET A 440 42.43 8.80 -12.11
C MET A 440 41.43 9.94 -12.32
N TYR A 441 41.86 10.96 -13.06
CA TYR A 441 40.97 12.03 -13.51
C TYR A 441 40.50 11.74 -14.94
N ILE A 442 39.36 12.31 -15.31
CA ILE A 442 38.80 12.23 -16.67
C ILE A 442 39.22 13.42 -17.52
N GLY A 443 39.32 13.22 -18.83
CA GLY A 443 39.60 14.29 -19.79
C GLY A 443 38.96 14.04 -21.16
N PHE A 444 38.76 15.15 -21.86
CA PHE A 444 38.32 15.18 -23.25
C PHE A 444 39.26 16.05 -24.07
N SER A 445 39.48 15.67 -25.33
CA SER A 445 40.28 16.46 -26.24
C SER A 445 39.83 16.30 -27.68
N GLY A 446 39.87 17.40 -28.44
CA GLY A 446 39.96 17.35 -29.89
C GLY A 446 41.42 17.26 -30.31
N GLY A 447 41.70 16.68 -31.47
CA GLY A 447 43.07 16.54 -31.93
C GLY A 447 43.20 16.04 -33.36
N LEU A 448 44.42 16.13 -33.88
CA LEU A 448 44.76 15.80 -35.26
C LEU A 448 46.13 15.14 -35.36
N ASN A 449 46.19 14.02 -36.07
CA ASN A 449 47.42 13.41 -36.57
C ASN A 449 47.60 13.60 -38.09
N LYS A 450 46.55 14.00 -38.79
CA LYS A 450 46.55 14.31 -40.23
C LYS A 450 45.82 15.64 -40.45
N PRO A 451 46.23 16.46 -41.42
CA PRO A 451 45.53 17.70 -41.73
C PRO A 451 44.07 17.45 -42.12
N VAL A 452 43.19 18.40 -41.80
CA VAL A 452 41.78 18.38 -42.19
C VAL A 452 41.39 19.66 -42.92
N ASN A 453 40.42 19.55 -43.82
CA ASN A 453 40.03 20.64 -44.70
C ASN A 453 38.88 21.51 -44.13
N SER A 454 38.29 21.11 -43.00
CA SER A 454 37.17 21.81 -42.37
C SER A 454 37.25 21.77 -40.85
N MET A 455 36.48 22.64 -40.21
CA MET A 455 36.24 22.58 -38.77
C MET A 455 35.60 21.24 -38.40
N MET A 456 35.98 20.71 -37.24
CA MET A 456 35.39 19.51 -36.65
C MET A 456 35.00 19.75 -35.21
N THR A 457 33.95 19.06 -34.78
CA THR A 457 33.43 19.14 -33.43
C THR A 457 33.41 17.77 -32.78
N THR A 458 33.78 17.75 -31.50
CA THR A 458 33.42 16.68 -30.58
C THR A 458 32.39 17.24 -29.61
N GLU A 459 31.27 16.56 -29.48
CA GLU A 459 30.10 17.05 -28.74
C GLU A 459 29.85 16.13 -27.54
N ILE A 460 29.67 16.71 -26.35
CA ILE A 460 29.45 16.01 -25.09
C ILE A 460 28.15 16.55 -24.49
N ASP A 461 27.17 15.67 -24.38
CA ASP A 461 25.82 15.98 -23.84
C ASP A 461 25.85 15.95 -22.31
N TRP A 462 26.39 14.87 -21.73
CA TRP A 462 26.60 14.78 -20.29
C TRP A 462 27.76 13.86 -19.95
N VAL A 463 28.31 14.03 -18.75
CA VAL A 463 29.30 13.17 -18.11
C VAL A 463 28.79 12.80 -16.72
N ARG A 464 28.81 11.51 -16.39
CA ARG A 464 28.38 11.00 -15.08
C ARG A 464 29.36 9.94 -14.59
N VAL A 465 29.76 10.06 -13.33
CA VAL A 465 30.64 9.10 -12.66
C VAL A 465 29.92 8.58 -11.43
N TYR A 466 29.87 7.26 -11.30
CA TYR A 466 29.23 6.60 -10.18
C TYR A 466 30.23 5.77 -9.38
N MET A 467 30.08 5.74 -8.07
CA MET A 467 30.77 4.83 -7.17
C MET A 467 29.78 3.75 -6.67
N PRO A 468 30.16 2.47 -6.63
CA PRO A 468 29.36 1.46 -5.92
C PRO A 468 29.25 1.82 -4.43
N LYS A 469 28.04 1.79 -3.87
CA LYS A 469 27.84 1.89 -2.42
C LYS A 469 28.36 0.63 -1.76
N LYS A 470 29.03 0.82 -0.62
CA LYS A 470 29.54 -0.28 0.21
C LYS A 470 28.44 -0.95 1.01
#